data_AF-A0A411MF53-F1
#
_entry.id   AF-A0A411MF53-F1
#
_cell.length_a   1.000
_cell.length_b   1.000
_cell.length_c   1.000
_cell.angle_alpha   90.00
_cell.angle_beta   90.00
_cell.angle_gamma   90.00
#
_symmetry.space_group_name_H-M   'P 1'
#
loop_
_entity.id
_entity.type
_entity.pdbx_description
1 polymer ?
#
loop_
_entity_poly.entity_id
_entity_poly.type
_entity_poly.pdbx_seq_one_letter_code
_entity_poly.pdbx_strand_id
1 'polypeptide(L)'
;MHVSNVSTPDSFPRTDQTSLRSTHYDRNDGIALGSMPTADGVTEQLDALLGDRHSLVFVGYSALGYADLPGMRQKAQAIIEKALAEHPEGINVVIGATKDGIGEIYELVQDKADLKEKVTLLGIVSAAAREWGVAIEEENVAFVEDPGNTWQVKSAEGYSYTLYPAQKNGELLAMGGGAVALEELEQARALGLEVNIFEFAADPQKLQAKLKPGQSQIELMPVCSQYFP
;
A
#
# COMPACT_ATOMS: atom_id res chain seq x y z
N MET A 1 -14.68 -30.33 54.58
CA MET A 1 -14.95 -29.71 53.27
C MET A 1 -13.71 -28.93 52.86
N HIS A 2 -12.86 -29.53 52.03
CA HIS A 2 -11.72 -28.86 51.41
C HIS A 2 -12.20 -28.26 50.10
N VAL A 3 -11.97 -26.97 49.90
CA VAL A 3 -12.15 -26.31 48.60
C VAL A 3 -10.74 -26.01 48.10
N SER A 4 -10.30 -26.78 47.11
CA SER A 4 -9.03 -26.60 46.43
C SER A 4 -9.31 -26.32 44.95
N ASN A 5 -8.65 -25.25 44.47
CA ASN A 5 -8.27 -24.93 43.10
C ASN A 5 -9.25 -25.20 41.96
N VAL A 6 -9.79 -24.11 41.40
CA VAL A 6 -10.10 -24.04 39.98
C VAL A 6 -9.04 -23.16 39.33
N SER A 7 -7.99 -23.81 38.81
CA SER A 7 -7.09 -23.21 37.84
C SER A 7 -7.80 -23.20 36.50
N THR A 8 -8.10 -22.02 35.98
CA THR A 8 -8.53 -21.84 34.58
C THR A 8 -7.35 -22.16 33.66
N PRO A 9 -7.54 -22.98 32.61
CA PRO A 9 -6.50 -23.18 31.61
C PRO A 9 -6.50 -21.97 30.67
N ASP A 10 -5.58 -21.03 30.93
CA ASP A 10 -5.06 -20.13 29.89
C ASP A 10 -4.37 -21.00 28.83
N SER A 11 -5.03 -21.19 27.70
CA SER A 11 -4.39 -21.75 26.51
C SER A 11 -5.21 -21.48 25.25
N PHE A 12 -5.25 -20.22 24.84
CA PHE A 12 -5.15 -19.97 23.40
C PHE A 12 -3.66 -19.87 23.08
N PRO A 13 -3.13 -20.69 22.17
CA PRO A 13 -1.79 -20.43 21.66
C PRO A 13 -1.83 -19.06 21.00
N ARG A 14 -1.11 -18.10 21.58
CA ARG A 14 -0.62 -16.95 20.81
C ARG A 14 0.18 -17.58 19.67
N THR A 15 -0.36 -17.55 18.46
CA THR A 15 0.43 -17.79 17.26
C THR A 15 1.59 -16.81 17.34
N ASP A 16 2.77 -17.40 17.42
CA ASP A 16 4.04 -16.71 17.52
C ASP A 16 4.14 -15.71 16.35
N GLN A 17 4.26 -14.41 16.67
CA GLN A 17 4.47 -13.32 15.72
C GLN A 17 5.92 -13.36 15.18
N THR A 18 6.34 -14.49 14.63
CA THR A 18 7.70 -14.69 14.15
C THR A 18 7.86 -14.14 12.72
N SER A 19 8.23 -12.86 12.67
CA SER A 19 8.97 -12.18 11.61
C SER A 19 8.48 -12.40 10.17
N LEU A 20 7.48 -11.63 9.75
CA LEU A 20 7.35 -11.29 8.32
C LEU A 20 8.71 -10.78 7.84
N ARG A 21 9.29 -11.39 6.80
CA ARG A 21 10.51 -10.85 6.21
C ARG A 21 10.19 -9.45 5.69
N SER A 22 11.09 -8.52 5.95
CA SER A 22 11.01 -7.18 5.39
C SER A 22 12.36 -6.73 4.88
N THR A 23 12.34 -5.95 3.81
CA THR A 23 13.52 -5.25 3.30
C THR A 23 13.26 -3.77 3.44
N HIS A 24 14.20 -3.04 4.04
CA HIS A 24 14.14 -1.61 4.20
C HIS A 24 15.24 -0.95 3.37
N TYR A 25 14.87 0.09 2.64
CA TYR A 25 15.78 1.02 1.99
C TYR A 25 15.54 2.38 2.62
N ASP A 26 16.47 2.82 3.47
CA ASP A 26 16.46 4.18 4.01
C ASP A 26 16.50 5.18 2.86
N ARG A 27 15.93 6.37 3.09
CA ARG A 27 16.19 7.53 2.23
C ARG A 27 17.71 7.69 2.13
N ASN A 28 18.21 7.58 0.90
CA ASN A 28 19.65 7.40 0.70
C ASN A 28 20.33 8.78 0.71
N ASP A 29 20.93 9.19 1.83
CA ASP A 29 21.56 10.51 2.01
C ASP A 29 22.65 10.85 0.95
N GLY A 30 23.14 9.85 0.21
CA GLY A 30 24.10 10.00 -0.89
C GLY A 30 23.49 10.05 -2.30
N ILE A 31 22.20 9.76 -2.46
CA ILE A 31 21.45 9.95 -3.71
C ILE A 31 20.56 11.16 -3.48
N ALA A 32 20.85 12.28 -4.15
CA ALA A 32 19.94 13.41 -4.15
C ALA A 32 18.56 12.91 -4.63
N LEU A 33 17.50 13.22 -3.87
CA LEU A 33 16.14 12.93 -4.29
C LEU A 33 15.98 13.38 -5.74
N GLY A 34 15.41 12.50 -6.57
CA GLY A 34 15.08 12.87 -7.94
C GLY A 34 14.28 14.17 -7.95
N SER A 35 14.40 14.96 -9.02
CA SER A 35 13.55 16.13 -9.18
C SER A 35 12.09 15.71 -9.15
N MET A 36 11.23 16.52 -8.53
CA MET A 36 9.78 16.37 -8.69
C MET A 36 9.42 16.36 -10.19
N PRO A 37 8.37 15.63 -10.59
CA PRO A 37 7.92 15.62 -11.98
C PRO A 37 7.50 17.03 -12.44
N THR A 38 7.39 17.22 -13.74
CA THR A 38 6.84 18.46 -14.32
C THR A 38 5.43 18.67 -13.77
N ALA A 39 5.13 19.92 -13.36
CA ALA A 39 3.80 20.27 -12.89
C ALA A 39 2.77 20.14 -14.02
N ASP A 40 1.67 19.48 -13.72
CA ASP A 40 0.47 19.30 -14.53
C ASP A 40 -0.79 19.28 -13.65
N GLY A 41 -1.96 19.15 -14.26
CA GLY A 41 -3.23 19.15 -13.54
C GLY A 41 -3.38 18.03 -12.49
N VAL A 42 -2.70 16.88 -12.66
CA VAL A 42 -2.72 15.80 -11.67
C VAL A 42 -1.84 16.18 -10.48
N THR A 43 -0.63 16.68 -10.72
CA THR A 43 0.25 17.13 -9.62
C THR A 43 -0.34 18.30 -8.84
N GLU A 44 -1.03 19.23 -9.50
CA GLU A 44 -1.74 20.34 -8.84
C GLU A 44 -2.88 19.82 -7.96
N GLN A 45 -3.65 18.83 -8.44
CA GLN A 45 -4.67 18.16 -7.65
C GLN A 45 -4.07 17.44 -6.44
N LEU A 46 -2.98 16.70 -6.63
CA LEU A 46 -2.29 15.99 -5.54
C LEU A 46 -1.72 16.97 -4.52
N ASP A 47 -1.16 18.10 -4.94
CA ASP A 47 -0.69 19.13 -4.02
C ASP A 47 -1.80 19.67 -3.13
N ALA A 48 -2.97 19.93 -3.72
CA ALA A 48 -4.15 20.40 -2.99
C ALA A 48 -4.68 19.35 -2.00
N LEU A 49 -4.68 18.07 -2.37
CA LEU A 49 -5.16 16.98 -1.52
C LEU A 49 -4.19 16.66 -0.37
N LEU A 50 -2.88 16.68 -0.64
CA LEU A 50 -1.86 16.24 0.31
C LEU A 50 -1.54 17.30 1.38
N GLY A 51 -1.51 18.58 0.99
CA GLY A 51 -0.94 19.64 1.83
C GLY A 51 0.51 19.33 2.21
N ASP A 52 0.86 19.59 3.48
CA ASP A 52 2.22 19.40 4.03
C ASP A 52 2.35 18.16 4.94
N ARG A 53 1.27 17.36 5.10
CA ARG A 53 1.26 16.20 5.99
C ARG A 53 2.16 15.07 5.49
N HIS A 54 2.71 14.30 6.43
CA HIS A 54 3.47 13.10 6.10
C HIS A 54 2.57 12.07 5.41
N SER A 55 3.07 11.42 4.36
CA SER A 55 2.30 10.51 3.51
C SER A 55 2.85 9.09 3.55
N LEU A 56 1.99 8.15 3.94
CA LEU A 56 2.23 6.72 3.81
C LEU A 56 1.60 6.22 2.51
N VAL A 57 2.42 5.85 1.53
CA VAL A 57 1.94 5.34 0.25
C VAL A 57 1.98 3.82 0.28
N PHE A 58 0.83 3.15 0.23
CA PHE A 58 0.76 1.69 0.22
C PHE A 58 0.53 1.16 -1.18
N VAL A 59 1.38 0.22 -1.59
CA VAL A 59 1.25 -0.55 -2.84
C VAL A 59 1.19 -2.05 -2.52
N GLY A 60 0.51 -2.82 -3.35
CA GLY A 60 0.36 -4.26 -3.12
C GLY A 60 -0.60 -4.94 -4.07
N TYR A 61 -1.12 -6.11 -3.65
CA TYR A 61 -2.12 -6.84 -4.43
C TYR A 61 -3.49 -6.19 -4.28
N SER A 62 -4.05 -5.65 -5.37
CA SER A 62 -5.48 -5.26 -5.42
C SER A 62 -6.33 -6.50 -5.74
N ALA A 63 -6.55 -6.82 -7.01
CA ALA A 63 -7.41 -7.93 -7.44
C ALA A 63 -6.97 -9.35 -6.98
N LEU A 64 -5.70 -9.55 -6.62
CA LEU A 64 -5.20 -10.84 -6.15
C LEU A 64 -5.45 -11.09 -4.66
N GLY A 65 -5.78 -10.06 -3.87
CA GLY A 65 -5.94 -10.19 -2.42
C GLY A 65 -4.70 -10.74 -1.70
N TYR A 66 -4.91 -11.19 -0.46
CA TYR A 66 -3.85 -11.66 0.43
C TYR A 66 -4.19 -13.02 1.03
N ALA A 67 -3.19 -13.90 1.11
CA ALA A 67 -3.33 -15.19 1.81
C ALA A 67 -3.57 -15.00 3.31
N ASP A 68 -2.96 -13.98 3.91
CA ASP A 68 -3.15 -13.58 5.31
C ASP A 68 -3.63 -12.12 5.36
N LEU A 69 -4.91 -11.92 5.03
CA LEU A 69 -5.54 -10.61 5.08
C LEU A 69 -5.54 -10.00 6.50
N PRO A 70 -5.86 -10.75 7.58
CA PRO A 70 -5.77 -10.21 8.94
C PRO A 70 -4.36 -9.75 9.32
N GLY A 71 -3.32 -10.52 8.97
CA GLY A 71 -1.93 -10.14 9.21
C GLY A 71 -1.51 -8.90 8.42
N MET A 72 -1.96 -8.77 7.17
CA MET A 72 -1.75 -7.57 6.35
C MET A 72 -2.38 -6.33 7.01
N ARG A 73 -3.66 -6.42 7.41
CA ARG A 73 -4.37 -5.32 8.11
C ARG A 73 -3.70 -4.96 9.43
N GLN A 74 -3.27 -5.96 10.22
CA GLN A 74 -2.53 -5.72 11.47
C GLN A 74 -1.21 -4.99 11.21
N LYS A 75 -0.47 -5.37 10.16
CA LYS A 75 0.79 -4.71 9.81
C LYS A 75 0.56 -3.26 9.34
N ALA A 76 -0.44 -3.03 8.47
CA ALA A 76 -0.81 -1.68 8.03
C ALA A 76 -1.20 -0.79 9.22
N GLN A 77 -2.02 -1.30 10.14
CA GLN A 77 -2.39 -0.60 11.36
C GLN A 77 -1.15 -0.18 12.17
N ALA A 78 -0.23 -1.11 12.44
CA ALA A 78 0.95 -0.82 13.24
C ALA A 78 1.84 0.26 12.60
N ILE A 79 1.93 0.29 11.27
CA ILE A 79 2.67 1.33 10.54
C ILE A 79 1.96 2.70 10.70
N ILE A 80 0.65 2.74 10.48
CA ILE A 80 -0.17 3.96 10.65
C ILE A 80 -0.06 4.49 12.08
N GLU A 81 -0.18 3.64 13.09
CA GLU A 81 -0.08 4.04 14.50
C GLU A 81 1.31 4.57 14.85
N LYS A 82 2.37 3.96 14.32
CA LYS A 82 3.74 4.45 14.48
C LYS A 82 3.88 5.84 13.86
N ALA A 83 3.43 6.03 12.61
CA ALA A 83 3.51 7.32 11.93
C ALA A 83 2.71 8.40 12.67
N LEU A 84 1.53 8.08 13.21
CA LEU A 84 0.74 9.02 14.03
C LEU A 84 1.40 9.39 15.37
N ALA A 85 2.26 8.53 15.91
CA ALA A 85 3.06 8.87 17.09
C ALA A 85 4.17 9.88 16.76
N GLU A 86 4.70 9.83 15.53
CA GLU A 86 5.74 10.74 15.01
C GLU A 86 5.12 12.04 14.43
N HIS A 87 3.90 11.96 13.90
CA HIS A 87 3.13 13.01 13.23
C HIS A 87 1.75 13.21 13.90
N PRO A 88 1.69 13.80 15.12
CA PRO A 88 0.46 13.93 15.88
C PRO A 88 -0.60 14.85 15.23
N GLU A 89 -0.19 15.71 14.29
CA GLU A 89 -1.05 16.58 13.46
C GLU A 89 -1.90 15.82 12.43
N GLY A 90 -1.64 14.53 12.28
CA GLY A 90 -2.29 13.64 11.32
C GLY A 90 -1.43 13.38 10.08
N ILE A 91 -1.81 12.34 9.35
CA ILE A 91 -1.07 11.83 8.19
C ILE A 91 -2.00 11.62 7.00
N ASN A 92 -1.40 11.49 5.83
CA ASN A 92 -2.05 11.00 4.62
C ASN A 92 -1.77 9.50 4.47
N VAL A 93 -2.81 8.72 4.20
CA VAL A 93 -2.69 7.33 3.76
C VAL A 93 -3.15 7.26 2.31
N VAL A 94 -2.21 6.97 1.43
CA VAL A 94 -2.43 6.94 -0.02
C VAL A 94 -2.43 5.50 -0.50
N ILE A 95 -3.47 5.12 -1.21
CA ILE A 95 -3.66 3.79 -1.77
C ILE A 95 -4.29 3.90 -3.16
N GLY A 96 -4.21 2.83 -3.95
CA GLY A 96 -5.04 2.73 -5.14
C GLY A 96 -6.52 2.79 -4.74
N ALA A 97 -7.34 3.57 -5.44
CA ALA A 97 -8.75 3.82 -5.07
C ALA A 97 -9.68 2.63 -5.37
N THR A 98 -9.29 1.41 -5.00
CA THR A 98 -10.08 0.18 -5.15
C THR A 98 -10.31 -0.43 -3.77
N LYS A 99 -11.45 -1.09 -3.54
CA LYS A 99 -11.77 -1.69 -2.22
C LYS A 99 -11.07 -3.02 -1.95
N ASP A 100 -10.73 -3.76 -3.00
CA ASP A 100 -10.18 -5.11 -2.86
C ASP A 100 -8.68 -5.10 -2.54
N GLY A 101 -8.25 -6.12 -1.78
CA GLY A 101 -6.84 -6.40 -1.54
C GLY A 101 -6.17 -5.30 -0.72
N ILE A 102 -5.22 -4.54 -1.30
CA ILE A 102 -4.58 -3.42 -0.59
C ILE A 102 -5.59 -2.33 -0.20
N GLY A 103 -6.73 -2.29 -0.90
CA GLY A 103 -7.88 -1.43 -0.59
C GLY A 103 -8.51 -1.65 0.78
N GLU A 104 -8.28 -2.79 1.42
CA GLU A 104 -8.76 -3.13 2.76
C GLU A 104 -8.27 -2.15 3.85
N ILE A 105 -7.24 -1.35 3.52
CA ILE A 105 -6.75 -0.26 4.37
C ILE A 105 -7.80 0.87 4.48
N TYR A 106 -8.64 1.11 3.46
CA TYR A 106 -9.75 2.07 3.56
C TYR A 106 -10.68 1.70 4.71
N GLU A 107 -11.15 0.45 4.74
CA GLU A 107 -12.05 -0.03 5.79
C GLU A 107 -11.36 -0.03 7.15
N LEU A 108 -10.09 -0.45 7.23
CA LEU A 108 -9.31 -0.42 8.47
C LEU A 108 -9.30 0.96 9.14
N VAL A 109 -9.13 2.02 8.35
CA VAL A 109 -9.13 3.40 8.86
C VAL A 109 -10.55 3.86 9.17
N GLN A 110 -11.54 3.53 8.35
CA GLN A 110 -12.93 3.94 8.55
C GLN A 110 -13.58 3.28 9.78
N ASP A 111 -13.19 2.05 10.12
CA ASP A 111 -13.71 1.28 11.26
C ASP A 111 -13.23 1.79 12.63
N LYS A 112 -12.20 2.62 12.65
CA LYS A 112 -11.53 3.07 13.88
C LYS A 112 -11.62 4.58 14.03
N ALA A 113 -12.40 5.03 15.01
CA ALA A 113 -12.69 6.44 15.20
C ALA A 113 -11.43 7.30 15.40
N ASP A 114 -10.44 6.77 16.13
CA ASP A 114 -9.15 7.41 16.39
C ASP A 114 -8.29 7.54 15.12
N LEU A 115 -8.31 6.54 14.24
CA LEU A 115 -7.64 6.64 12.94
C LEU A 115 -8.39 7.61 12.02
N LYS A 116 -9.71 7.48 11.92
CA LYS A 116 -10.56 8.30 11.05
C LYS A 116 -10.44 9.81 11.31
N GLU A 117 -10.19 10.21 12.56
CA GLU A 117 -10.01 11.63 12.91
C GLU A 117 -8.65 12.18 12.43
N LYS A 118 -7.61 11.34 12.41
CA LYS A 118 -6.21 11.78 12.18
C LYS A 118 -5.64 11.36 10.82
N VAL A 119 -6.29 10.45 10.12
CA VAL A 119 -5.86 9.93 8.83
C VAL A 119 -6.75 10.50 7.74
N THR A 120 -6.14 11.20 6.80
CA THR A 120 -6.79 11.50 5.52
C THR A 120 -6.51 10.35 4.58
N LEU A 121 -7.57 9.69 4.09
CA LEU A 121 -7.48 8.66 3.05
C LEU A 121 -7.48 9.34 1.68
N LEU A 122 -6.54 8.96 0.82
CA LEU A 122 -6.44 9.44 -0.56
C LEU A 122 -6.34 8.27 -1.53
N GLY A 123 -7.00 8.41 -2.67
CA GLY A 123 -6.93 7.48 -3.78
C GLY A 123 -6.16 8.05 -4.96
N ILE A 124 -5.25 7.28 -5.55
CA ILE A 124 -4.70 7.58 -6.88
C ILE A 124 -5.03 6.40 -7.78
N VAL A 125 -5.78 6.63 -8.86
CA VAL A 125 -6.28 5.52 -9.68
C VAL A 125 -6.41 5.91 -11.15
N SER A 126 -6.26 4.92 -12.03
CA SER A 126 -6.56 5.07 -13.45
C SER A 126 -8.06 5.38 -13.63
N ALA A 127 -8.39 6.31 -14.53
CA ALA A 127 -9.76 6.63 -14.91
C ALA A 127 -10.52 5.40 -15.43
N ALA A 128 -9.82 4.39 -15.97
CA ALA A 128 -10.38 3.10 -16.34
C ALA A 128 -11.11 2.44 -15.16
N ALA A 129 -10.68 2.62 -13.91
CA ALA A 129 -11.34 2.02 -12.75
C ALA A 129 -12.81 2.44 -12.59
N ARG A 130 -13.20 3.63 -13.10
CA ARG A 130 -14.60 4.08 -13.14
C ARG A 130 -15.42 3.29 -14.13
N GLU A 131 -14.88 3.04 -15.33
CA GLU A 131 -15.58 2.29 -16.37
C GLU A 131 -15.89 0.85 -15.92
N TRP A 132 -15.02 0.28 -15.09
CA TRP A 132 -15.15 -1.08 -14.56
C TRP A 132 -15.92 -1.13 -13.23
N GLY A 133 -16.33 0.03 -12.67
CA GLY A 133 -17.09 0.11 -11.43
C GLY A 133 -16.34 -0.38 -10.18
N VAL A 134 -15.00 -0.34 -10.20
CA VAL A 134 -14.13 -0.80 -9.10
C VAL A 134 -13.54 0.35 -8.29
N ALA A 135 -13.68 1.58 -8.78
CA ALA A 135 -13.23 2.77 -8.09
C ALA A 135 -14.11 3.09 -6.87
N ILE A 136 -13.47 3.56 -5.80
CA ILE A 136 -14.15 4.25 -4.71
C ILE A 136 -14.45 5.67 -5.17
N GLU A 137 -15.71 6.08 -5.05
CA GLU A 137 -16.13 7.47 -5.31
C GLU A 137 -16.10 8.25 -3.99
N GLU A 138 -14.90 8.56 -3.52
CA GLU A 138 -14.66 9.43 -2.36
C GLU A 138 -14.08 10.78 -2.80
N GLU A 139 -14.23 11.80 -1.96
CA GLU A 139 -13.84 13.18 -2.30
C GLU A 139 -12.32 13.33 -2.57
N ASN A 140 -11.50 12.46 -1.97
CA ASN A 140 -10.04 12.55 -2.01
C ASN A 140 -9.41 11.59 -3.03
N VAL A 141 -10.01 11.46 -4.22
CA VAL A 141 -9.48 10.58 -5.28
C VAL A 141 -8.99 11.39 -6.49
N ALA A 142 -7.73 11.19 -6.86
CA ALA A 142 -7.14 11.65 -8.09
C ALA A 142 -7.30 10.59 -9.18
N PHE A 143 -7.99 10.95 -10.26
CA PHE A 143 -8.17 10.09 -11.43
C PHE A 143 -7.17 10.48 -12.50
N VAL A 144 -6.39 9.52 -12.97
CA VAL A 144 -5.37 9.70 -13.99
C VAL A 144 -5.83 9.06 -15.29
N GLU A 145 -5.77 9.82 -16.39
CA GLU A 145 -6.09 9.30 -17.71
C GLU A 145 -5.15 8.16 -18.11
N ASP A 146 -5.72 7.05 -18.58
CA ASP A 146 -5.02 5.83 -18.97
C ASP A 146 -5.66 5.30 -20.25
N PRO A 147 -5.41 5.94 -21.40
CA PRO A 147 -6.07 5.58 -22.67
C PRO A 147 -5.74 4.16 -23.14
N GLY A 148 -4.71 3.53 -22.56
CA GLY A 148 -4.34 2.14 -22.83
C GLY A 148 -5.04 1.11 -21.94
N ASN A 149 -5.84 1.52 -20.96
CA ASN A 149 -6.47 0.64 -19.96
C ASN A 149 -5.45 -0.30 -19.29
N THR A 150 -4.28 0.25 -18.97
CA THR A 150 -3.14 -0.48 -18.42
C THR A 150 -3.17 -0.58 -16.88
N TRP A 151 -4.07 0.16 -16.24
CA TRP A 151 -4.16 0.39 -14.80
C TRP A 151 -2.98 1.19 -14.22
N GLN A 152 -2.17 1.79 -15.08
CA GLN A 152 -1.04 2.61 -14.68
C GLN A 152 -1.49 4.06 -14.49
N VAL A 153 -0.95 4.71 -13.46
CA VAL A 153 -1.20 6.12 -13.16
C VAL A 153 0.07 6.92 -13.43
N LYS A 154 0.39 7.11 -14.71
CA LYS A 154 1.67 7.71 -15.12
C LYS A 154 1.51 9.04 -15.83
N SER A 155 2.51 9.91 -15.65
CA SER A 155 2.70 11.11 -16.48
C SER A 155 3.15 10.73 -17.90
N ALA A 156 3.15 11.72 -18.80
CA ALA A 156 3.64 11.55 -20.17
C ALA A 156 5.13 11.14 -20.23
N GLU A 157 5.91 11.51 -19.22
CA GLU A 157 7.33 11.14 -19.06
C GLU A 157 7.54 9.78 -18.40
N GLY A 158 6.46 9.09 -18.01
CA GLY A 158 6.51 7.79 -17.36
C GLY A 158 6.72 7.83 -15.84
N TYR A 159 6.55 8.98 -15.21
CA TYR A 159 6.55 9.09 -13.74
C TYR A 159 5.26 8.50 -13.16
N SER A 160 5.33 7.58 -12.19
CA SER A 160 4.14 7.09 -11.50
C SER A 160 3.65 8.11 -10.46
N TYR A 161 2.45 8.65 -10.66
CA TYR A 161 1.83 9.58 -9.71
C TYR A 161 1.63 8.96 -8.31
N THR A 162 1.59 7.63 -8.19
CA THR A 162 1.62 6.93 -6.90
C THR A 162 2.81 7.36 -6.04
N LEU A 163 3.95 7.69 -6.65
CA LEU A 163 5.18 8.06 -5.93
C LEU A 163 5.21 9.53 -5.49
N TYR A 164 4.32 10.36 -6.03
CA TYR A 164 4.30 11.79 -5.76
C TYR A 164 4.19 12.13 -4.26
N PRO A 165 3.29 11.50 -3.47
CA PRO A 165 3.17 11.78 -2.05
C PRO A 165 4.43 11.37 -1.26
N ALA A 166 5.02 10.22 -1.59
CA ALA A 166 6.24 9.73 -0.95
C ALA A 166 7.43 10.65 -1.24
N GLN A 167 7.57 11.10 -2.48
CA GLN A 167 8.64 12.02 -2.87
C GLN A 167 8.47 13.41 -2.24
N LYS A 168 7.23 13.91 -2.15
CA LYS A 168 6.93 15.22 -1.55
C LYS A 168 7.22 15.25 -0.05
N ASN A 169 6.63 14.33 0.71
CA ASN A 169 6.83 14.25 2.16
C ASN A 169 6.34 12.89 2.70
N GLY A 170 7.03 11.80 2.37
CA GLY A 170 6.53 10.48 2.77
C GLY A 170 7.46 9.32 2.49
N GLU A 171 6.87 8.14 2.52
CA GLU A 171 7.53 6.87 2.26
C GLU A 171 6.63 5.93 1.45
N LEU A 172 7.25 4.96 0.77
CA LEU A 172 6.57 3.90 0.03
C LEU A 172 6.60 2.58 0.80
N LEU A 173 5.43 2.00 0.99
CA LEU A 173 5.20 0.78 1.74
C LEU A 173 4.62 -0.30 0.80
N ALA A 174 5.42 -1.30 0.44
CA ALA A 174 4.96 -2.41 -0.39
C ALA A 174 4.59 -3.63 0.45
N MET A 175 3.37 -4.14 0.25
CA MET A 175 2.89 -5.38 0.85
C MET A 175 2.70 -6.43 -0.25
N GLY A 176 3.81 -7.02 -0.70
CA GLY A 176 3.83 -7.79 -1.95
C GLY A 176 3.47 -6.93 -3.16
N GLY A 177 2.90 -7.53 -4.21
CA GLY A 177 2.36 -6.81 -5.35
C GLY A 177 2.61 -7.46 -6.71
N GLY A 178 1.81 -7.03 -7.68
CA GLY A 178 1.92 -7.40 -9.09
C GLY A 178 2.98 -6.57 -9.85
N ALA A 179 2.94 -6.63 -11.18
CA ALA A 179 3.89 -5.91 -12.04
C ALA A 179 3.88 -4.38 -11.85
N VAL A 180 2.70 -3.78 -11.63
CA VAL A 180 2.59 -2.32 -11.39
C VAL A 180 3.31 -1.92 -10.10
N ALA A 181 3.05 -2.63 -9.00
CA ALA A 181 3.72 -2.36 -7.72
C ALA A 181 5.24 -2.59 -7.80
N LEU A 182 5.70 -3.58 -8.58
CA LEU A 182 7.13 -3.77 -8.82
C LEU A 182 7.73 -2.57 -9.55
N GLU A 183 7.10 -2.09 -10.61
CA GLU A 183 7.59 -0.94 -11.37
C GLU A 183 7.64 0.33 -10.50
N GLU A 184 6.64 0.55 -9.67
CA GLU A 184 6.62 1.66 -8.69
C GLU A 184 7.75 1.53 -7.66
N LEU A 185 8.01 0.33 -7.15
CA LEU A 185 9.14 0.06 -6.25
C LEU A 185 10.50 0.36 -6.92
N GLU A 186 10.69 -0.08 -8.15
CA GLU A 186 11.94 0.15 -8.88
C GLU A 186 12.15 1.64 -9.16
N GLN A 187 11.11 2.35 -9.57
CA GLN A 187 11.17 3.79 -9.78
C GLN A 187 11.40 4.55 -8.46
N ALA A 188 10.74 4.18 -7.36
CA ALA A 188 10.96 4.78 -6.04
C ALA A 188 12.41 4.61 -5.55
N ARG A 189 12.99 3.42 -5.74
CA ARG A 189 14.39 3.15 -5.41
C ARG A 189 15.34 3.98 -6.28
N ALA A 190 15.06 4.10 -7.58
CA ALA A 190 15.86 4.93 -8.49
C ALA A 190 15.81 6.43 -8.11
N LEU A 191 14.71 6.88 -7.51
CA LEU A 191 14.52 8.25 -7.00
C LEU A 191 15.13 8.48 -5.60
N GLY A 192 15.65 7.44 -4.94
CA GLY A 192 16.21 7.54 -3.58
C GLY A 192 15.17 7.71 -2.48
N LEU A 193 13.92 7.29 -2.71
CA LEU A 193 12.85 7.37 -1.72
C LEU A 193 13.07 6.37 -0.58
N GLU A 194 12.47 6.65 0.57
CA GLU A 194 12.35 5.67 1.65
C GLU A 194 11.35 4.59 1.23
N VAL A 195 11.79 3.33 1.26
CA VAL A 195 11.01 2.18 0.79
C VAL A 195 11.06 1.04 1.80
N ASN A 196 9.88 0.62 2.24
CA ASN A 196 9.69 -0.56 3.08
C ASN A 196 8.94 -1.65 2.31
N ILE A 197 9.52 -2.84 2.22
CA ILE A 197 8.90 -3.97 1.51
C ILE A 197 8.63 -5.08 2.53
N PHE A 198 7.38 -5.56 2.57
CA PHE A 198 6.92 -6.62 3.46
C PHE A 198 6.50 -7.86 2.66
N GLU A 199 6.94 -9.03 3.11
CA GLU A 199 6.64 -10.30 2.45
C GLU A 199 5.19 -10.75 2.72
N PHE A 200 4.26 -10.35 1.86
CA PHE A 200 2.91 -10.88 1.85
C PHE A 200 2.65 -11.69 0.58
N ALA A 201 2.04 -12.87 0.72
CA ALA A 201 1.63 -13.69 -0.42
C ALA A 201 0.22 -13.31 -0.90
N ALA A 202 -0.03 -13.49 -2.20
CA ALA A 202 -1.36 -13.33 -2.78
C ALA A 202 -2.33 -14.42 -2.27
N ASP A 203 -3.64 -14.17 -2.32
CA ASP A 203 -4.64 -15.20 -2.03
C ASP A 203 -4.46 -16.37 -3.02
N PRO A 204 -4.27 -17.62 -2.52
CA PRO A 204 -3.94 -18.74 -3.39
C PRO A 204 -5.08 -19.11 -4.35
N GLN A 205 -6.34 -18.89 -3.98
CA GLN A 205 -7.49 -19.19 -4.85
C GLN A 205 -7.61 -18.15 -5.97
N LYS A 206 -7.50 -16.85 -5.63
CA LYS A 206 -7.51 -15.76 -6.62
C LYS A 206 -6.30 -15.84 -7.54
N LEU A 207 -5.14 -16.19 -7.00
CA LEU A 207 -3.92 -16.44 -7.77
C LEU A 207 -4.14 -17.56 -8.79
N GLN A 208 -4.65 -18.71 -8.37
CA GLN A 208 -4.94 -19.84 -9.25
C GLN A 208 -5.97 -19.49 -10.33
N ALA A 209 -7.02 -18.73 -9.97
CA ALA A 209 -8.03 -18.29 -10.93
C ALA A 209 -7.50 -17.33 -12.00
N LYS A 210 -6.42 -16.59 -11.71
CA LYS A 210 -5.81 -15.61 -12.62
C LYS A 210 -4.73 -16.21 -13.52
N LEU A 211 -4.20 -17.39 -13.18
CA LEU A 211 -3.15 -18.06 -13.97
C LEU A 211 -3.66 -18.46 -15.35
N LYS A 212 -2.88 -18.11 -16.37
CA LYS A 212 -3.08 -18.58 -17.74
C LYS A 212 -2.26 -19.85 -18.01
N PRO A 213 -2.66 -20.69 -18.97
CA PRO A 213 -1.85 -21.85 -19.37
C PRO A 213 -0.41 -21.44 -19.71
N GLY A 214 0.58 -22.11 -19.09
CA GLY A 214 1.99 -21.81 -19.27
C GLY A 214 2.54 -20.65 -18.43
N GLN A 215 1.69 -19.95 -17.67
CA GLN A 215 2.10 -18.90 -16.74
C GLN A 215 2.45 -19.51 -15.37
N SER A 216 3.50 -19.00 -14.75
CA SER A 216 3.91 -19.33 -13.39
C SER A 216 3.30 -18.37 -12.36
N GLN A 217 3.14 -18.82 -11.12
CA GLN A 217 2.68 -17.98 -10.01
C GLN A 217 3.61 -16.80 -9.74
N ILE A 218 4.91 -17.01 -9.94
CA ILE A 218 5.95 -15.99 -9.73
C ILE A 218 5.74 -14.77 -10.65
N GLU A 219 5.25 -14.98 -11.87
CA GLU A 219 4.95 -13.88 -12.80
C GLU A 219 3.78 -13.00 -12.35
N LEU A 220 2.91 -13.51 -11.47
CA LEU A 220 1.80 -12.76 -10.86
C LEU A 220 2.17 -12.14 -9.51
N MET A 221 3.30 -12.55 -8.92
CA MET A 221 3.81 -12.10 -7.62
C MET A 221 5.26 -11.58 -7.70
N PRO A 222 5.59 -10.71 -8.66
CA PRO A 222 6.98 -10.35 -8.95
C PRO A 222 7.68 -9.59 -7.81
N VAL A 223 6.94 -8.85 -6.97
CA VAL A 223 7.53 -8.23 -5.77
C VAL A 223 8.04 -9.29 -4.80
N CYS A 224 7.25 -10.34 -4.56
CA CYS A 224 7.66 -11.41 -3.64
C CYS A 224 8.88 -12.16 -4.18
N SER A 225 8.88 -12.53 -5.46
CA SER A 225 9.99 -13.30 -6.03
C SER A 225 11.30 -12.53 -6.16
N GLN A 226 11.24 -11.21 -6.37
CA GLN A 226 12.44 -10.39 -6.52
C GLN A 226 13.06 -10.01 -5.19
N TYR A 227 12.25 -9.73 -4.17
CA TYR A 227 12.73 -9.24 -2.87
C TYR A 227 12.81 -10.33 -1.79
N PHE A 228 12.15 -11.48 -1.99
CA PHE A 228 12.13 -12.61 -1.06
C PHE A 228 12.29 -13.97 -1.76
N PRO A 229 13.38 -14.18 -2.52
CA PRO A 229 13.64 -15.45 -3.21
C PRO A 229 13.84 -16.64 -2.26
#